data_AF-A0A357WYY2-F1
#
_entry.id   AF-A0A357WYY2-F1
#
_cell.length_a   1.000
_cell.length_b   1.000
_cell.length_c   1.000
_cell.angle_alpha   90.00
_cell.angle_beta   90.00
_cell.angle_gamma   90.00
#
_symmetry.space_group_name_H-M   'P 1'
#
loop_
_entity.id
_entity.type
_entity.pdbx_description
1 polymer ?
#
loop_
_entity_poly.entity_id
_entity_poly.type
_entity_poly.pdbx_seq_one_letter_code
_entity_poly.pdbx_strand_id
1 'polypeptide(L)'
;NTLDISAVPVLKHQSHLPVVVDPSHAAGIPWLVEPLSKASISAGADGLMIEVHNNPSAALSDGAQSLTPAQFDNIMKQLKMQLEFEE
;
A
#
# COMPACT_ATOMS: atom_id res chain seq x y z
N ASN A 1 11.70 -3.97 -5.33
CA ASN A 1 12.46 -2.71 -5.06
C ASN A 1 12.70 -2.62 -3.55
N THR A 2 13.21 -1.49 -3.05
CA THR A 2 13.17 -1.16 -1.62
C THR A 2 12.28 0.05 -1.46
N LEU A 3 11.23 -0.05 -0.65
CA LEU A 3 10.34 1.09 -0.41
C LEU A 3 11.13 2.20 0.28
N ASP A 4 11.25 3.36 -0.37
CA ASP A 4 11.77 4.57 0.27
C ASP A 4 10.65 5.28 1.02
N ILE A 5 10.41 4.82 2.25
CA ILE A 5 9.38 5.41 3.12
C ILE A 5 9.72 6.85 3.50
N SER A 6 11.00 7.23 3.48
CA SER A 6 11.44 8.58 3.83
C SER A 6 11.03 9.61 2.77
N ALA A 7 10.82 9.18 1.53
CA ALA A 7 10.32 10.04 0.46
C ALA A 7 8.96 10.66 0.77
N VAL A 8 8.10 9.98 1.55
CA VAL A 8 6.76 10.48 1.89
C VAL A 8 6.84 11.82 2.64
N PRO A 9 7.43 11.91 3.86
CA PRO A 9 7.52 13.18 4.57
C PRO A 9 8.41 14.22 3.85
N VAL A 10 9.45 13.78 3.13
CA VAL A 10 10.29 14.70 2.34
C VAL A 10 9.48 15.40 1.26
N LEU A 11 8.68 14.66 0.49
CA LEU A 11 7.84 15.23 -0.56
C LEU A 11 6.74 16.12 0.03
N LYS A 12 6.13 15.72 1.15
CA LYS A 12 5.15 16.54 1.86
C LYS A 12 5.73 17.85 2.39
N HIS A 13 7.02 17.88 2.71
CA HIS A 13 7.71 19.09 3.13
C HIS A 13 8.10 19.99 1.95
N GLN A 14 8.52 19.40 0.82
CA GLN A 14 9.03 20.12 -0.35
C GLN A 14 7.96 20.51 -1.36
N SER A 15 6.80 19.86 -1.32
CA SER A 15 5.72 20.02 -2.28
C SER A 15 4.38 20.13 -1.58
N HIS A 16 3.42 20.75 -2.27
CA HIS A 16 2.02 20.83 -1.84
C HIS A 16 1.15 19.73 -2.49
N LEU A 17 1.74 18.89 -3.34
CA LEU A 17 1.02 17.83 -4.04
C LEU A 17 0.78 16.63 -3.10
N PRO A 18 -0.32 15.87 -3.30
CA PRO A 18 -0.55 14.65 -2.55
C PRO A 18 0.48 13.58 -2.88
N VAL A 19 0.86 12.78 -1.88
CA VAL A 19 1.83 11.69 -2.02
C VAL A 19 1.10 10.35 -1.87
N VAL A 20 1.15 9.52 -2.91
CA VAL A 20 0.56 8.18 -2.95
C VAL A 20 1.67 7.13 -2.97
N VAL A 21 1.51 6.07 -2.18
CA VAL A 21 2.49 4.97 -2.13
C VAL A 21 1.91 3.70 -2.79
N ASP A 22 2.74 3.03 -3.58
CA ASP A 22 2.45 1.70 -4.15
C ASP A 22 3.19 0.60 -3.36
N PRO A 23 2.56 -0.02 -2.36
CA PRO A 23 3.16 -1.14 -1.63
C PRO A 23 3.28 -2.43 -2.46
N SER A 24 2.50 -2.59 -3.53
CA SER A 24 2.48 -3.80 -4.38
C SER A 24 3.78 -3.92 -5.16
N HIS A 25 4.13 -2.87 -5.91
CA HIS A 25 5.35 -2.85 -6.74
C HIS A 25 6.62 -2.52 -5.95
N ALA A 26 6.49 -1.84 -4.79
CA ALA A 26 7.65 -1.56 -3.95
C ALA A 26 8.31 -2.86 -3.47
N ALA A 27 7.52 -3.78 -2.91
CA ALA A 27 8.00 -5.07 -2.45
C ALA A 27 7.97 -6.17 -3.52
N GLY A 28 6.93 -6.19 -4.36
CA GLY A 28 6.66 -7.29 -5.30
C GLY A 28 6.23 -8.59 -4.61
N ILE A 29 5.76 -8.52 -3.35
CA ILE A 29 5.43 -9.69 -2.53
C ILE A 29 4.11 -9.44 -1.77
N PRO A 30 3.07 -10.30 -1.90
CA PRO A 30 1.72 -10.03 -1.39
C PRO A 30 1.64 -9.78 0.11
N TRP A 31 2.36 -10.57 0.92
CA TRP A 31 2.28 -10.44 2.37
C TRP A 31 2.91 -9.14 2.90
N LEU A 32 3.78 -8.50 2.10
CA LEU A 32 4.36 -7.20 2.44
C LEU A 32 3.41 -6.04 2.14
N VAL A 33 2.34 -6.25 1.36
CA VAL A 33 1.41 -5.18 1.00
C VAL A 33 0.76 -4.57 2.24
N GLU A 34 0.30 -5.40 3.19
CA GLU A 34 -0.32 -4.91 4.44
C GLU A 34 0.64 -4.09 5.32
N PRO A 35 1.80 -4.61 5.78
CA PRO A 35 2.69 -3.85 6.65
C PRO A 35 3.25 -2.59 5.98
N LEU A 36 3.52 -2.62 4.67
CA LEU A 36 3.99 -1.44 3.95
C LEU A 36 2.88 -0.39 3.76
N SER A 37 1.63 -0.81 3.60
CA SER A 37 0.47 0.09 3.60
C SER A 37 0.35 0.82 4.94
N LYS A 38 0.43 0.08 6.05
CA LYS A 38 0.40 0.64 7.42
C LYS A 38 1.53 1.65 7.64
N ALA A 39 2.75 1.28 7.26
CA ALA A 39 3.91 2.17 7.37
C ALA A 39 3.74 3.45 6.53
N SER A 40 3.18 3.33 5.32
CA SER A 40 2.93 4.46 4.42
C SER A 40 1.92 5.45 4.99
N ILE A 41 0.81 4.94 5.55
CA ILE A 41 -0.18 5.77 6.24
C ILE A 41 0.46 6.49 7.42
N SER A 42 1.15 5.78 8.31
CA SER A 42 1.80 6.39 9.47
C SER A 42 2.91 7.39 9.10
N ALA A 43 3.54 7.23 7.93
CA ALA A 43 4.50 8.19 7.39
C ALA A 43 3.85 9.47 6.80
N GLY A 44 2.52 9.51 6.72
CA GLY A 44 1.74 10.64 6.25
C GLY A 44 1.38 10.59 4.76
N ALA A 45 1.34 9.40 4.14
CA ALA A 45 0.88 9.26 2.76
C ALA A 45 -0.60 9.65 2.64
N ASP A 46 -0.94 10.35 1.56
CA ASP A 46 -2.31 10.79 1.27
C ASP A 46 -3.16 9.69 0.61
N GLY A 47 -2.53 8.61 0.15
CA GLY A 47 -3.21 7.47 -0.44
C GLY A 47 -2.31 6.27 -0.71
N LEU A 48 -2.95 5.16 -1.08
CA LEU A 48 -2.30 3.90 -1.42
C LEU A 48 -2.77 3.43 -2.80
N MET A 49 -1.87 2.82 -3.57
CA MET A 49 -2.17 2.13 -4.82
C MET A 49 -1.89 0.63 -4.65
N ILE A 50 -2.95 -0.18 -4.62
CA ILE A 50 -2.86 -1.62 -4.33
C ILE A 50 -3.38 -2.42 -5.51
N GLU A 51 -2.61 -3.39 -5.98
CA GLU A 51 -3.02 -4.30 -7.03
C GLU A 51 -3.88 -5.45 -6.50
N VAL A 52 -5.01 -5.66 -7.16
CA VAL A 52 -5.98 -6.70 -6.80
C VAL A 52 -6.40 -7.44 -8.06
N HIS A 53 -6.38 -8.77 -8.01
CA HIS A 53 -6.82 -9.63 -9.10
C HIS A 53 -7.71 -10.76 -8.55
N ASN A 54 -8.79 -11.08 -9.25
CA ASN A 54 -9.73 -12.13 -8.84
C ASN A 54 -9.10 -13.53 -8.87
N ASN A 55 -8.11 -13.74 -9.73
CA ASN A 55 -7.36 -15.00 -9.83
C ASN A 55 -5.86 -14.73 -10.09
N PRO A 56 -5.07 -14.37 -9.06
CA PRO A 56 -3.68 -13.92 -9.25
C PRO A 56 -2.80 -14.93 -10.00
N SER A 57 -3.04 -16.24 -9.85
CA SER A 57 -2.28 -17.28 -10.56
C SER A 57 -2.50 -17.31 -12.08
N ALA A 58 -3.57 -16.69 -12.57
CA ALA A 58 -3.88 -16.57 -14.00
C ALA A 58 -3.73 -15.15 -14.54
N ALA A 59 -3.20 -14.21 -13.75
CA ALA A 59 -2.98 -12.85 -14.19
C ALA A 59 -1.92 -12.80 -15.30
N LEU A 60 -2.14 -11.97 -16.32
CA LEU A 60 -1.22 -11.81 -17.45
C LEU A 60 0.01 -10.95 -17.10
N SER A 61 -0.09 -10.15 -16.04
CA SER A 61 0.98 -9.35 -15.45
C SER A 61 0.81 -9.37 -13.93
N ASP A 62 1.93 -9.31 -13.21
CA ASP A 62 1.95 -8.93 -11.79
C ASP A 62 1.08 -9.77 -10.84
N GLY A 63 0.76 -11.00 -11.25
CA GLY A 63 0.00 -11.95 -10.45
C GLY A 63 0.71 -12.40 -9.18
N ALA A 64 2.04 -12.33 -9.16
CA ALA A 64 2.83 -12.72 -7.99
C ALA A 64 2.66 -11.77 -6.81
N GLN A 65 2.45 -10.47 -7.04
CA GLN A 65 2.22 -9.44 -6.01
C GLN A 65 0.75 -9.09 -5.80
N SER A 66 -0.11 -9.37 -6.78
CA SER A 66 -1.54 -9.05 -6.72
C SER A 66 -2.24 -9.77 -5.57
N LEU A 67 -3.06 -9.02 -4.83
CA LEU A 67 -3.92 -9.58 -3.81
C LEU A 67 -5.19 -10.19 -4.42
N THR A 68 -5.79 -11.14 -3.72
CA THR A 68 -7.19 -11.51 -3.96
C THR A 68 -8.14 -10.45 -3.36
N PRO A 69 -9.39 -10.34 -3.85
CA PRO A 69 -10.38 -9.43 -3.26
C PRO A 69 -10.58 -9.64 -1.76
N ALA A 70 -10.60 -10.90 -1.29
CA ALA A 70 -10.77 -11.21 0.13
C ALA A 70 -9.57 -10.74 0.99
N GLN A 71 -8.34 -10.84 0.46
CA GLN A 71 -7.16 -10.30 1.14
C GLN A 71 -7.22 -8.77 1.18
N PHE A 72 -7.60 -8.13 0.08
CA PHE A 72 -7.77 -6.69 0.01
C PHE A 72 -8.82 -6.20 1.03
N ASP A 73 -10.00 -6.84 1.09
CA ASP A 73 -11.03 -6.53 2.07
C ASP A 73 -10.53 -6.63 3.52
N ASN A 74 -9.73 -7.66 3.82
CA ASN A 74 -9.13 -7.81 5.14
C ASN A 74 -8.15 -6.67 5.46
N ILE A 75 -7.26 -6.34 4.52
CA ILE A 75 -6.30 -5.24 4.70
C ILE A 75 -7.05 -3.93 4.91
N MET A 76 -8.05 -3.60 4.08
CA MET A 76 -8.81 -2.36 4.22
C MET A 76 -9.50 -2.24 5.58
N LYS A 77 -10.00 -3.35 6.16
CA LYS A 77 -10.52 -3.36 7.54
C LYS A 77 -9.43 -3.03 8.55
N GLN A 78 -8.23 -3.60 8.42
CA GLN A 78 -7.10 -3.32 9.31
C GLN A 78 -6.65 -1.86 9.22
N LEU A 79 -6.54 -1.30 8.00
CA LEU A 79 -6.15 0.09 7.80
C LEU A 79 -7.18 1.07 8.36
N LYS A 80 -8.47 0.76 8.21
CA LYS A 80 -9.55 1.58 8.78
C LYS A 80 -9.46 1.62 10.31
N MET A 81 -9.29 0.48 10.95
CA MET A 81 -9.12 0.42 12.42
C MET A 81 -7.90 1.20 12.90
N GLN A 82 -6.80 1.19 12.13
CA GLN A 82 -5.61 1.97 12.46
C GLN A 82 -5.89 3.49 12.38
N LEU A 83 -6.51 3.96 11.29
CA LEU A 83 -6.83 5.37 11.11
C LEU A 83 -7.77 5.89 12.22
N GLU A 84 -8.80 5.11 12.58
CA GLU A 84 -9.72 5.44 13.68
C GLU A 84 -9.04 5.52 15.07
N PHE A 85 -7.86 4.93 15.24
CA PHE A 85 -7.08 5.01 16.47
C PHE A 85 -6.13 6.22 16.49
N GLU A 86 -5.71 6.70 15.33
CA GLU A 86 -4.79 7.84 15.19
C GLU A 86 -5.52 9.21 15.23
N GLU A 87 -6.84 9.24 15.00
CA GLU A 87 -7.74 10.41 15.18
C GLU A 87 -8.14 10.65 16.64
#